data_AF-A0A357KKZ2-F1
#
_entry.id   AF-A0A357KKZ2-F1
#
_cell.length_a   1.000
_cell.length_b   1.000
_cell.length_c   1.000
_cell.angle_alpha   90.00
_cell.angle_beta   90.00
_cell.angle_gamma   90.00
#
_symmetry.space_group_name_H-M   'P 1'
#
loop_
_entity.id
_entity.type
_entity.pdbx_description
1 polymer ?
#
loop_
_entity_poly.entity_id
_entity_poly.type
_entity_poly.pdbx_seq_one_letter_code
_entity_poly.pdbx_strand_id
1 'polypeptide(L)'
;MRILNKRIALHSGSSVRKLQQSGVALISALLVVAIATTAAVTLSASMQLNLRRSANLYTRDQAWQYLLGVEEFGKVLLKQAIDNDKLDLLIGEERALPVEGGVVTGRIIDLQAGININDIIDADDKENGV
;
A
#
# COMPACT_ATOMS: atom_id res chain seq x y z
N MET A 1 38.92 -74.93 51.87
CA MET A 1 37.86 -74.06 51.29
C MET A 1 37.47 -73.01 52.32
N ARG A 2 38.06 -71.82 52.25
CA ARG A 2 37.58 -70.57 52.87
C ARG A 2 38.43 -69.42 52.31
N ILE A 3 37.73 -68.39 51.89
CA ILE A 3 38.06 -67.52 50.76
C ILE A 3 38.75 -66.25 51.29
N LEU A 4 39.82 -65.84 50.61
CA LEU A 4 40.61 -64.64 50.88
C LEU A 4 39.80 -63.40 50.47
N ASN A 5 39.34 -62.58 51.41
CA ASN A 5 38.65 -61.33 51.11
C ASN A 5 39.65 -60.24 50.73
N LYS A 6 39.93 -60.11 49.43
CA LYS A 6 40.69 -59.02 48.83
C LYS A 6 39.74 -57.81 48.66
N ARG A 7 39.83 -56.82 49.54
CA ARG A 7 39.10 -55.55 49.40
C ARG A 7 39.71 -54.74 48.24
N ILE A 8 39.03 -54.74 47.11
CA ILE A 8 39.28 -53.81 46.01
C ILE A 8 38.64 -52.48 46.42
N ALA A 9 39.47 -51.49 46.75
CA ALA A 9 39.03 -50.11 46.89
C ALA A 9 38.70 -49.57 45.50
N LEU A 10 37.41 -49.44 45.21
CA LEU A 10 36.91 -48.84 43.98
C LEU A 10 37.30 -47.37 43.92
N HIS A 11 37.84 -46.99 42.77
CA HIS A 11 38.25 -45.65 42.41
C HIS A 11 37.10 -44.65 42.57
N SER A 12 37.43 -43.54 43.23
CA SER A 12 36.63 -42.33 43.37
C SER A 12 36.22 -41.79 42.00
N GLY A 13 34.91 -41.79 41.71
CA GLY A 13 34.34 -41.03 40.61
C GLY A 13 34.53 -39.53 40.83
N SER A 14 35.19 -38.86 39.88
CA SER A 14 35.37 -37.41 39.89
C SER A 14 34.03 -36.71 39.65
N SER A 15 33.46 -36.17 40.73
CA SER A 15 32.27 -35.32 40.67
C SER A 15 32.61 -33.99 39.98
N VAL A 16 32.13 -33.82 38.74
CA VAL A 16 32.19 -32.56 38.02
C VAL A 16 31.32 -31.55 38.75
N ARG A 17 31.94 -30.63 39.52
CA ARG A 17 31.21 -29.54 40.17
C ARG A 17 30.59 -28.65 39.10
N LYS A 18 29.26 -28.64 39.00
CA LYS A 18 28.53 -27.64 38.22
C LYS A 18 28.82 -26.26 38.81
N LEU A 19 29.53 -25.41 38.07
CA LEU A 19 29.68 -23.99 38.39
C LEU A 19 28.28 -23.35 38.41
N GLN A 20 27.87 -22.83 39.56
CA GLN A 20 26.59 -22.15 39.72
C GLN A 20 26.65 -20.76 39.07
N GLN A 21 26.13 -20.62 37.85
CA GLN A 21 26.05 -19.35 37.12
C GLN A 21 24.78 -18.55 37.47
N SER A 22 24.58 -18.21 38.75
CA SER A 22 23.28 -17.68 39.23
C SER A 22 22.97 -16.22 38.89
N GLY A 23 23.91 -15.45 38.32
CA GLY A 23 23.71 -14.02 38.01
C GLY A 23 23.78 -13.68 36.52
N VAL A 24 24.80 -14.19 35.82
CA VAL A 24 25.07 -13.85 34.41
C VAL A 24 23.95 -14.34 33.49
N ALA A 25 23.38 -15.52 33.76
CA ALA A 25 22.30 -16.08 32.96
C ALA A 25 21.01 -15.24 33.01
N LEU A 26 20.71 -14.62 34.16
CA LEU A 26 19.53 -13.77 34.30
C LEU A 26 19.71 -12.45 33.54
N ILE A 27 20.89 -11.84 33.66
CA ILE A 27 21.20 -10.57 32.99
C ILE A 27 21.20 -10.74 31.47
N SER A 28 21.78 -11.84 30.96
CA SER A 28 21.77 -12.11 29.53
C SER A 28 20.35 -12.38 29.01
N ALA A 29 19.53 -13.11 29.76
CA ALA A 29 18.12 -13.32 29.41
C ALA A 29 17.36 -11.99 29.35
N LEU A 30 17.51 -11.13 30.35
CA LEU A 30 16.86 -9.81 30.37
C LEU A 30 17.33 -8.91 29.23
N LEU A 31 18.62 -8.92 28.89
CA LEU A 31 19.15 -8.15 27.78
C LEU A 31 18.54 -8.60 26.44
N VAL A 32 18.51 -9.91 26.20
CA VAL A 32 17.91 -10.48 24.99
C VAL A 32 16.42 -10.13 24.91
N VAL A 33 15.68 -10.28 26.01
CA VAL A 33 14.26 -9.91 26.07
C VAL A 33 14.07 -8.42 25.80
N ALA A 34 14.85 -7.53 26.43
CA ALA A 34 14.74 -6.09 26.24
C ALA A 34 14.96 -5.68 24.77
N ILE A 35 15.97 -6.26 24.11
CA ILE A 35 16.25 -6.03 22.68
C ILE A 35 15.08 -6.55 21.82
N ALA A 36 14.64 -7.78 22.08
CA ALA A 36 13.54 -8.40 21.34
C ALA A 36 12.24 -7.60 21.47
N THR A 37 11.89 -7.15 22.68
CA THR A 37 10.70 -6.33 22.94
C THR A 37 10.79 -4.98 22.23
N THR A 38 11.94 -4.29 22.30
CA THR A 38 12.11 -3.00 21.62
C THR A 38 11.98 -3.15 20.12
N ALA A 39 12.59 -4.19 19.53
CA ALA A 39 12.45 -4.50 18.10
C ALA A 39 10.99 -4.84 17.71
N ALA A 40 10.29 -5.61 18.55
CA ALA A 40 8.89 -5.94 18.32
C ALA A 40 8.00 -4.68 18.31
N VAL A 41 8.23 -3.75 19.25
CA VAL A 41 7.46 -2.50 19.33
C VAL A 41 7.68 -1.61 18.10
N THR A 42 8.93 -1.43 17.67
CA THR A 42 9.24 -0.59 16.49
C THR A 42 8.68 -1.18 15.19
N LEU A 43 8.76 -2.51 15.04
CA LEU A 43 8.18 -3.21 13.90
C LEU A 43 6.65 -3.09 13.89
N SER A 44 6.00 -3.28 15.05
CA SER A 44 4.54 -3.17 15.16
C SER A 44 4.04 -1.78 14.77
N ALA A 45 4.71 -0.72 15.25
CA ALA A 45 4.38 0.65 14.89
C ALA A 45 4.54 0.91 13.37
N SER A 46 5.65 0.43 12.79
CA SER A 46 5.93 0.58 11.36
C SER A 46 4.91 -0.18 10.49
N MET A 47 4.51 -1.38 10.92
CA MET A 47 3.50 -2.18 10.22
C MET A 47 2.15 -1.47 10.16
N GLN A 48 1.70 -0.85 11.27
CA GLN A 48 0.46 -0.08 11.29
C GLN A 48 0.49 1.10 10.31
N LEU A 49 1.62 1.79 10.19
CA LEU A 49 1.80 2.86 9.21
C LEU A 49 1.78 2.34 7.76
N ASN A 50 2.47 1.23 7.50
CA ASN A 50 2.49 0.62 6.17
C ASN A 50 1.11 0.14 5.74
N LEU A 51 0.32 -0.42 6.64
CA LEU A 51 -1.07 -0.81 6.37
C LEU A 51 -1.93 0.39 5.98
N ARG A 52 -1.84 1.50 6.72
CA ARG A 52 -2.56 2.74 6.39
C ARG A 52 -2.18 3.30 5.02
N ARG A 53 -0.87 3.32 4.72
CA ARG A 53 -0.37 3.76 3.41
C ARG A 53 -0.87 2.86 2.29
N SER A 54 -0.82 1.55 2.48
CA SER A 54 -1.30 0.58 1.50
C SER A 54 -2.80 0.73 1.26
N ALA A 55 -3.59 0.97 2.31
CA ALA A 55 -5.03 1.23 2.17
C ALA A 55 -5.28 2.51 1.36
N ASN A 56 -4.56 3.61 1.65
CA ASN A 56 -4.71 4.84 0.88
C ASN A 56 -4.32 4.68 -0.59
N LEU A 57 -3.25 3.94 -0.88
CA LEU A 57 -2.84 3.64 -2.26
C LEU A 57 -3.90 2.80 -2.99
N TYR A 58 -4.48 1.82 -2.31
CA TYR A 58 -5.55 1.00 -2.86
C TYR A 58 -6.79 1.83 -3.19
N THR A 59 -7.24 2.69 -2.27
CA THR A 59 -8.38 3.60 -2.52
C THR A 59 -8.09 4.57 -3.66
N ARG A 60 -6.84 5.06 -3.79
CA ARG A 60 -6.44 5.93 -4.90
C ARG A 60 -6.51 5.21 -6.24
N ASP A 61 -6.01 3.97 -6.30
CA ASP A 61 -6.04 3.17 -7.52
C ASP A 61 -7.48 2.82 -7.92
N GLN A 62 -8.33 2.47 -6.95
CA GLN A 62 -9.75 2.27 -7.17
C GLN A 62 -10.44 3.52 -7.76
N ALA A 63 -10.18 4.70 -7.20
CA ALA A 63 -10.70 5.96 -7.74
C ALA A 63 -10.20 6.25 -9.16
N TRP A 64 -8.95 5.90 -9.46
CA TRP A 64 -8.38 6.04 -10.80
C TRP A 64 -9.08 5.12 -11.81
N GLN A 65 -9.34 3.87 -11.44
CA GLN A 65 -10.10 2.94 -12.29
C GLN A 65 -11.53 3.41 -12.51
N TYR A 66 -12.17 4.01 -11.50
CA TYR A 66 -13.50 4.61 -11.67
C TYR A 66 -13.48 5.80 -12.61
N LEU A 67 -12.47 6.66 -12.55
CA LEU A 67 -12.31 7.77 -13.50
C LEU A 67 -12.23 7.26 -14.94
N LEU A 68 -11.38 6.26 -15.19
CA LEU A 68 -11.23 5.64 -16.51
C LEU A 68 -12.54 4.99 -16.99
N GLY A 69 -13.22 4.27 -16.10
CA GLY A 69 -14.51 3.66 -16.41
C GLY A 69 -15.60 4.69 -16.75
N VAL A 70 -15.65 5.80 -16.02
CA VAL A 70 -16.60 6.90 -16.27
C VAL A 70 -16.25 7.65 -17.55
N GLU A 71 -14.97 7.80 -17.90
CA GLU A 71 -14.56 8.38 -19.18
C GLU A 71 -15.04 7.53 -20.36
N GLU A 72 -14.82 6.21 -20.31
CA GLU A 72 -15.25 5.30 -21.37
C GLU A 72 -16.78 5.23 -21.48
N PHE A 73 -17.47 5.18 -20.33
CA PHE A 73 -18.92 5.30 -20.30
C PHE A 73 -19.41 6.62 -20.91
N GLY A 74 -18.72 7.73 -20.60
CA GLY A 74 -18.99 9.04 -21.18
C GLY A 74 -18.85 9.06 -22.70
N LYS A 75 -17.84 8.38 -23.27
CA LYS A 75 -17.67 8.25 -24.73
C LYS A 75 -18.83 7.50 -25.39
N VAL A 76 -19.26 6.39 -24.80
CA VAL A 76 -20.41 5.62 -25.29
C VAL A 76 -21.68 6.46 -25.25
N LEU A 77 -21.88 7.18 -24.14
CA LEU A 77 -23.04 8.04 -23.96
C LEU A 77 -23.04 9.23 -24.95
N LEU A 78 -21.87 9.82 -25.20
CA LEU A 78 -21.70 10.88 -26.19
C LEU A 78 -22.01 10.38 -27.60
N LYS A 79 -21.50 9.21 -27.98
CA LYS A 79 -21.81 8.59 -29.28
C LYS A 79 -23.31 8.35 -29.43
N GLN A 80 -23.95 7.78 -28.42
CA GLN A 80 -25.39 7.56 -28.44
C GLN A 80 -26.19 8.87 -28.53
N ALA A 81 -25.75 9.94 -27.87
CA ALA A 81 -26.40 11.24 -27.95
C ALA A 81 -26.28 11.86 -29.34
N ILE A 82 -25.13 11.70 -30.02
CA ILE A 82 -24.93 12.14 -31.41
C ILE A 82 -25.86 11.36 -32.34
N ASP A 83 -25.90 10.03 -32.22
CA ASP A 83 -26.71 9.16 -33.08
C ASP A 83 -28.22 9.44 -32.95
N ASN A 84 -28.66 9.99 -31.81
CA ASN A 84 -30.06 10.30 -31.52
C ASN A 84 -30.40 11.80 -31.55
N ASP A 85 -29.48 12.66 -31.99
CA ASP A 85 -29.65 14.14 -32.04
C ASP A 85 -30.06 14.76 -30.68
N LYS A 86 -29.43 14.29 -29.60
CA LYS A 86 -29.71 14.70 -28.20
C LYS A 86 -28.50 15.29 -27.49
N LEU A 87 -27.57 15.87 -28.26
CA LEU A 87 -26.30 16.36 -27.74
C LEU A 87 -26.48 17.49 -26.71
N ASP A 88 -27.42 18.41 -26.94
CA ASP A 88 -27.75 19.53 -26.05
C ASP A 88 -28.22 19.09 -24.65
N LEU A 89 -28.82 17.90 -24.53
CA LEU A 89 -29.27 17.35 -23.24
C LEU A 89 -28.11 16.76 -22.42
N LEU A 90 -26.95 16.55 -23.07
CA LEU A 90 -25.79 15.89 -22.47
C LEU A 90 -24.70 16.89 -22.05
N ILE A 91 -24.51 17.94 -22.85
CA ILE A 91 -23.49 18.95 -22.60
C ILE A 91 -23.91 19.84 -21.43
N GLY A 92 -22.96 20.16 -20.54
CA GLY A 92 -23.18 21.13 -19.46
C GLY A 92 -23.86 20.55 -18.21
N GLU A 93 -24.47 19.37 -18.28
CA GLU A 93 -25.09 18.71 -17.13
C GLU A 93 -24.05 17.98 -16.28
N GLU A 94 -24.01 18.27 -14.97
CA GLU A 94 -23.23 17.49 -14.02
C GLU A 94 -24.02 16.25 -13.61
N ARG A 95 -23.39 15.08 -13.69
CA ARG A 95 -24.00 13.80 -13.33
C ARG A 95 -23.17 13.11 -12.27
N ALA A 96 -23.88 12.43 -11.37
CA ALA A 96 -23.32 11.69 -10.26
C ALA A 96 -23.58 10.19 -10.45
N LEU A 97 -22.52 9.39 -10.42
CA LEU A 97 -22.57 7.95 -10.50
C LEU A 97 -22.11 7.36 -9.16
N PRO A 98 -23.01 6.68 -8.41
CA PRO A 98 -22.61 6.02 -7.18
C PRO A 98 -21.67 4.86 -7.48
N VAL A 99 -20.60 4.74 -6.70
CA VAL A 99 -19.62 3.66 -6.79
C VAL A 99 -19.35 3.13 -5.38
N GLU A 100 -18.62 2.03 -5.28
CA GLU A 100 -18.21 1.54 -3.97
C GLU A 100 -17.27 2.57 -3.31
N GLY A 101 -17.57 2.93 -2.06
CA GLY A 101 -16.76 3.88 -1.29
C GLY A 101 -16.96 5.36 -1.65
N GLY A 102 -17.88 5.72 -2.54
CA GLY A 102 -18.17 7.12 -2.83
C GLY A 102 -19.08 7.38 -4.03
N VAL A 103 -18.94 8.57 -4.62
CA VAL A 103 -19.67 9.00 -5.80
C VAL A 103 -18.67 9.63 -6.76
N VAL A 104 -18.74 9.27 -8.03
CA VAL A 104 -18.00 9.95 -9.10
C VAL A 104 -18.92 10.98 -9.72
N THR A 105 -18.49 12.23 -9.76
CA THR A 105 -19.20 13.29 -10.48
C THR A 105 -18.41 13.72 -11.71
N GLY A 106 -19.12 14.13 -12.75
CA GLY A 106 -18.52 14.58 -13.99
C GLY A 106 -19.50 15.35 -14.85
N ARG A 107 -18.96 16.16 -15.75
CA ARG A 107 -19.71 16.94 -16.73
C ARG A 107 -19.00 16.89 -18.07
N ILE A 108 -19.77 16.78 -19.14
CA ILE A 108 -19.26 16.88 -20.51
C ILE A 108 -19.32 18.34 -20.93
N ILE A 109 -18.21 18.85 -21.46
CA ILE A 109 -18.08 20.23 -21.95
C ILE A 109 -17.74 20.22 -23.43
N ASP A 110 -18.31 21.15 -24.18
CA ASP A 110 -17.92 21.38 -25.56
C ASP A 110 -16.69 22.29 -25.59
N LEU A 111 -15.60 21.79 -26.16
CA LEU A 111 -14.35 22.53 -26.32
C LEU A 111 -14.38 23.46 -27.54
N GLN A 112 -15.31 23.26 -28.49
CA GLN A 112 -15.48 24.12 -29.67
C GLN A 112 -16.23 25.42 -29.35
N ALA A 113 -16.88 25.50 -28.19
CA ALA A 113 -17.54 26.72 -27.73
C ALA A 113 -16.55 27.82 -27.29
N GLY A 114 -15.26 27.49 -27.12
CA GLY A 114 -14.20 28.42 -26.75
C GLY A 114 -13.35 28.91 -27.94
N ILE A 115 -12.58 29.98 -27.72
CA ILE A 115 -11.57 30.44 -28.69
C ILE A 115 -10.40 29.45 -28.68
N ASN A 116 -10.08 28.87 -29.83
CA ASN A 116 -8.90 28.02 -30.00
C ASN A 116 -7.63 28.88 -30.05
N ILE A 117 -6.85 28.86 -28.97
CA ILE A 117 -5.61 29.65 -28.84
C ILE A 117 -4.57 29.24 -29.88
N ASN A 118 -4.59 27.98 -30.35
CA ASN A 118 -3.64 27.52 -31.36
C ASN A 118 -3.83 28.26 -32.69
N ASP A 119 -5.03 28.76 -32.98
CA ASP A 119 -5.32 29.49 -34.23
C ASP A 119 -4.74 30.91 -34.22
N ILE A 120 -4.31 31.42 -33.06
CA ILE A 120 -3.75 32.78 -32.92
C ILE A 120 -2.29 32.82 -33.41
N ILE A 121 -1.52 31.75 -33.20
CA ILE A 121 -0.11 31.67 -33.63
C ILE A 121 -0.03 31.40 -35.14
N ASP A 122 -0.91 30.53 -35.66
CA ASP A 122 -0.99 30.22 -37.09
C ASP A 122 -1.40 31.42 -37.95
N ALA A 123 -2.14 32.39 -37.38
CA ALA A 123 -2.51 33.61 -38.08
C ALA A 123 -1.30 34.53 -38.36
N ASP A 124 -0.31 34.56 -37.46
CA ASP A 124 0.93 35.33 -37.60
C ASP A 124 1.92 34.65 -38.58
N ASP A 125 1.97 33.31 -38.57
CA ASP A 125 2.80 32.53 -39.50
C ASP A 125 2.25 32.54 -40.94
N LYS A 126 0.92 32.54 -41.13
CA LYS A 126 0.31 32.64 -42.46
C LYS A 126 0.39 34.04 -43.07
N GLU A 127 0.53 35.08 -42.25
CA GLU A 127 0.78 36.45 -42.71
C GLU A 127 2.27 36.69 -43.05
N ASN A 128 3.18 35.92 -42.44
CA ASN A 128 4.64 36.02 -42.63
C ASN A 128 5.27 34.89 -43.46
N GLY A 129 4.51 34.27 -44.36
CA GLY A 129 4.95 33.43 -45.48
C GLY A 129 6.32 32.74 -45.39
N VAL A 130 6.29 31.47 -44.94
CA VAL A 130 7.17 30.40 -45.45
C VAL A 130 6.30 29.27 -45.99
#